data_AF-A0A6I0ENV0-F1
#
_entry.id   AF-A0A6I0ENV0-F1
#
_cell.length_a   1.000
_cell.length_b   1.000
_cell.length_c   1.000
_cell.angle_alpha   90.00
_cell.angle_beta   90.00
_cell.angle_gamma   90.00
#
_symmetry.space_group_name_H-M   'P 1'
#
loop_
_entity.id
_entity.type
_entity.pdbx_description
1 polymer ?
#
loop_
_entity_poly.entity_id
_entity_poly.type
_entity_poly.pdbx_seq_one_letter_code
_entity_poly.pdbx_strand_id
1 'polypeptide(L)' 'MAKYNPVEFIQEVRQETSKVTWPTWKEVWITTLMVLIMVSLASVFFLITDQAIGWLVQLVLGANR' A
#
# COMPACT_ATOMS: atom_id res chain seq x y z
N MET A 1 40.75 -16.29 -1.93
CA MET A 1 40.06 -15.00 -2.06
C MET A 1 39.19 -15.07 -3.30
N ALA A 2 37.90 -14.80 -3.14
CA ALA A 2 36.87 -14.98 -4.16
C ALA A 2 37.30 -14.35 -5.50
N LYS A 3 37.52 -15.19 -6.51
CA LYS A 3 37.49 -14.74 -7.91
C LYS A 3 36.01 -14.47 -8.17
N TYR A 4 35.60 -13.20 -8.15
CA TYR A 4 34.29 -12.80 -8.67
C TYR A 4 34.28 -13.16 -10.16
N ASN A 5 33.87 -14.38 -10.47
CA ASN A 5 33.77 -14.87 -11.82
C ASN A 5 32.39 -14.44 -12.32
N PRO A 6 32.29 -13.39 -13.16
CA PRO A 6 31.01 -12.83 -13.59
C PRO A 6 30.13 -13.86 -14.31
N VAL A 7 30.73 -14.93 -14.84
CA VAL A 7 30.02 -16.05 -15.49
C VAL A 7 29.25 -16.90 -14.48
N GLU A 8 29.82 -17.17 -13.30
CA GLU A 8 29.14 -17.90 -12.21
C GLU A 8 27.99 -17.07 -11.63
N PHE A 9 28.21 -15.77 -11.46
CA PHE A 9 27.18 -14.86 -10.94
C PHE A 9 25.92 -14.81 -11.84
N ILE A 10 26.09 -14.80 -13.17
CA ILE A 10 24.94 -14.84 -14.09
C ILE A 10 24.19 -16.18 -14.00
N GLN A 11 24.90 -17.28 -13.75
CA GLN A 11 24.28 -18.59 -13.55
C GLN A 11 23.48 -18.64 -12.25
N GLU A 12 24.02 -18.09 -11.17
CA GLU A 12 23.30 -17.93 -9.89
C GLU A 12 22.06 -17.05 -10.03
N VAL A 13 22.18 -15.88 -10.67
CA VAL A 13 21.03 -14.97 -10.91
C VAL A 13 19.94 -15.67 -11.73
N ARG A 14 20.30 -16.45 -12.75
CA ARG A 14 19.32 -17.22 -13.54
C ARG A 14 18.64 -18.30 -12.70
N GLN A 15 19.37 -18.97 -11.80
CA GLN A 15 18.79 -19.93 -10.87
C GLN A 15 17.82 -19.27 -9.88
N GLU A 16 18.17 -18.11 -9.31
CA GLU A 16 17.28 -17.38 -8.40
C GLU A 16 16.06 -16.77 -9.11
N THR A 17 16.25 -16.25 -10.32
CA THR A 17 15.15 -15.70 -11.13
C THR A 17 14.13 -16.78 -11.49
N SER A 18 14.56 -18.04 -11.68
CA SER A 18 13.65 -19.15 -11.95
C SER A 18 12.70 -19.49 -10.78
N LYS A 19 13.06 -19.08 -9.55
CA LYS A 19 12.21 -19.27 -8.36
C LYS A 19 11.13 -18.19 -8.25
N VAL A 20 11.21 -17.11 -9.03
CA VAL A 20 10.21 -16.05 -9.07
C VAL A 20 8.99 -16.55 -9.83
N THR A 21 8.00 -17.04 -9.10
CA THR A 21 6.69 -17.39 -9.65
C THR A 21 5.83 -16.14 -9.72
N TRP A 22 5.34 -15.80 -10.91
CA TRP A 22 4.39 -14.70 -11.05
C TRP A 22 3.05 -15.05 -10.39
N PRO A 23 2.47 -14.10 -9.62
CA PRO A 23 1.17 -14.30 -9.00
C PRO A 23 0.10 -14.49 -10.07
N THR A 24 -0.88 -15.33 -9.75
CA THR A 24 -2.04 -15.51 -10.63
C THR A 24 -2.93 -14.27 -10.60
N TRP A 25 -3.67 -14.01 -11.68
CA TRP A 25 -4.63 -12.90 -11.72
C TRP A 25 -5.61 -12.91 -10.54
N LYS A 26 -5.96 -14.11 -10.02
CA LYS A 26 -6.83 -14.26 -8.85
C LYS A 26 -6.19 -13.69 -7.57
N GLU A 27 -4.91 -13.95 -7.34
CA GLU A 27 -4.18 -13.43 -6.18
C GLU A 27 -4.04 -11.91 -6.21
N VAL A 28 -3.78 -11.35 -7.40
CA VAL A 28 -3.70 -9.89 -7.59
C VAL A 28 -5.03 -9.23 -7.23
N TRP A 29 -6.15 -9.80 -7.67
CA TRP A 29 -7.48 -9.28 -7.34
C TRP A 29 -7.80 -9.36 -5.86
N ILE A 30 -7.49 -10.49 -5.21
CA ILE A 30 -7.75 -10.67 -3.77
C ILE A 30 -6.92 -9.67 -2.94
N THR A 31 -5.62 -9.57 -3.22
CA THR A 31 -4.73 -8.65 -2.49
C THR A 31 -5.10 -7.18 -2.71
N THR A 32 -5.48 -6.81 -3.93
CA THR A 32 -5.99 -5.47 -4.25
C THR A 32 -7.29 -5.16 -3.49
N LEU A 33 -8.22 -6.12 -3.43
CA LEU A 33 -9.49 -5.95 -2.72
C LEU A 33 -9.29 -5.75 -1.22
N MET A 34 -8.37 -6.49 -0.60
CA MET A 34 -8.03 -6.31 0.82
C MET A 34 -7.56 -4.88 1.11
N VAL A 35 -6.69 -4.32 0.26
CA VAL A 35 -6.20 -2.94 0.40
C VAL A 35 -7.34 -1.94 0.17
N LEU A 36 -8.18 -2.15 -0.85
CA LEU A 36 -9.32 -1.29 -1.14
C LEU A 36 -10.30 -1.20 0.04
N ILE A 37 -10.59 -2.32 0.71
CA ILE A 37 -11.47 -2.34 1.89
C ILE A 37 -10.86 -1.49 3.01
N MET A 38 -9.57 -1.70 3.32
CA MET A 38 -8.88 -0.95 4.38
C MET A 38 -8.89 0.57 4.08
N VAL A 39 -8.55 0.95 2.85
CA VAL A 39 -8.51 2.36 2.44
C VAL A 39 -9.91 2.98 2.43
N SER A 40 -10.92 2.23 2.01
CA SER A 40 -12.31 2.71 2.02
C SER A 40 -12.83 2.95 3.43
N LEU A 41 -12.49 2.08 4.39
CA LEU A 41 -12.85 2.29 5.79
C LEU A 41 -12.13 3.51 6.39
N ALA A 42 -10.82 3.63 6.11
CA ALA A 42 -10.04 4.78 6.56
C ALA A 42 -10.56 6.10 5.97
N SER A 43 -10.91 6.14 4.68
CA SER A 43 -11.41 7.34 4.03
C SER A 43 -12.75 7.79 4.59
N VAL A 44 -13.67 6.85 4.87
CA VAL A 44 -14.95 7.16 5.53
C VAL A 44 -14.74 7.71 6.93
N PHE A 45 -13.81 7.12 7.71
CA PHE A 45 -13.48 7.62 9.05
C PHE A 45 -12.95 9.06 9.02
N PHE A 46 -12.02 9.37 8.10
CA PHE A 46 -11.50 10.72 7.94
C PHE A 46 -12.59 11.70 7.50
N LEU A 47 -13.44 11.31 6.54
CA LEU A 47 -14.54 12.15 6.08
C LEU A 47 -15.50 12.56 7.21
N ILE A 48 -15.85 11.63 8.11
CA ILE A 48 -16.70 11.92 9.27
C ILE A 48 -15.98 12.86 10.24
N THR A 49 -14.70 12.59 10.49
CA THR A 49 -13.87 13.40 11.40
C THR A 49 -13.72 14.83 10.89
N ASP A 50 -13.45 15.00 9.59
CA ASP A 50 -13.30 16.30 8.96
C ASP A 50 -14.60 17.12 9.03
N GLN A 51 -15.76 16.47 8.84
CA GLN A 51 -17.06 17.12 9.01
C GLN A 51 -17.31 17.53 10.46
N ALA A 52 -17.03 16.63 11.42
CA ALA A 52 -17.21 16.91 12.84
C ALA A 52 -16.32 18.08 13.31
N ILE A 53 -15.05 18.08 12.92
CA ILE A 53 -14.11 19.17 13.24
C ILE A 53 -14.55 20.45 12.52
N GLY A 54 -14.96 20.38 11.26
CA GLY A 54 -15.45 21.53 10.51
C GLY A 54 -16.64 22.22 11.18
N TRP A 55 -17.63 21.44 11.63
CA TRP A 55 -18.77 21.98 12.39
C TRP A 55 -18.36 22.55 13.75
N LEU A 56 -17.43 21.89 14.45
CA LEU A 56 -16.92 22.37 15.73
C LEU A 56 -16.18 23.70 15.58
N VAL A 57 -15.34 23.83 14.55
CA VAL A 57 -14.61 25.07 14.23
C VAL A 57 -15.59 26.18 13.85
N GLN A 58 -16.63 25.88 13.06
CA GLN A 58 -17.68 26.85 12.73
C GLN A 58 -18.45 27.32 13.96
N LEU A 59 -18.76 26.42 14.91
CA LEU A 59 -19.39 26.79 16.18
C LEU A 59 -18.49 27.71 17.01
N VAL A 60 -17.20 27.40 17.12
CA VAL A 60 -16.25 28.21 17.91
C VAL A 60 -16.01 29.59 17.26
N LEU A 61 -15.81 29.65 15.94
CA LEU A 61 -15.61 30.91 15.23
C LEU A 61 -16.90 31.73 15.07
N GLY A 62 -18.04 31.05 14.93
CA GLY A 62 -19.36 31.68 14.92
C GLY A 62 -19.80 32.20 16.28
N ALA A 63 -19.38 31.57 17.38
CA ALA A 63 -19.63 32.05 18.74
C ALA A 63 -18.83 33.31 19.11
N ASN A 64 -17.77 33.65 18.36
CA ASN A 64 -16.93 34.84 18.56
C ASN A 64 -17.31 36.00 17.61
N ARG A 65 -18.51 35.99 17.04
CA ARG A 65 -19.09 37.08 16.26
C ARG A 65 -20.36 37.61 16.90
#